data_AF-A0A6P0DMB7-F1
#
_entry.id   AF-A0A6P0DMB7-F1
#
_cell.length_a   1.000
_cell.length_b   1.000
_cell.length_c   1.000
_cell.angle_alpha   90.00
_cell.angle_beta   90.00
_cell.angle_gamma   90.00
#
_symmetry.space_group_name_H-M   'P 1'
#
loop_
_entity.id
_entity.type
_entity.pdbx_description
1 polymer ?
#
loop_
_entity_poly.entity_id
_entity_poly.type
_entity_poly.pdbx_seq_one_letter_code
_entity_poly.pdbx_strand_id
1 'polypeptide(L)'
;KLTASAAPLDPSIRREFAAVSRALDERFGRNAIIRGEKDLINRVPPAQRNAFEAMQDRLKVLQRTVRMESSEQIISERHQRAVSRGISL
;
A
#
# COMPACT_ATOMS: atom_id res chain seq x y z
N LYS A 1 4.88 21.55 12.67
CA LYS A 1 5.03 20.24 11.99
C LYS A 1 3.78 20.04 11.15
N LEU A 2 3.87 20.22 9.83
CA LEU A 2 2.74 19.99 8.93
C LEU A 2 2.56 18.48 8.83
N THR A 3 1.59 17.92 9.56
CA THR A 3 0.96 16.67 9.13
C THR A 3 0.30 17.01 7.80
N ALA A 4 0.99 16.69 6.70
CA ALA A 4 0.39 16.75 5.39
C ALA A 4 -0.83 15.83 5.44
N SER A 5 -2.00 16.42 5.65
CA SER A 5 -3.27 15.78 5.36
C SER A 5 -3.23 15.59 3.85
N ALA A 6 -2.76 14.42 3.42
CA ALA A 6 -2.93 14.03 2.04
C ALA A 6 -4.43 14.06 1.82
N ALA A 7 -4.90 14.94 0.93
CA ALA A 7 -6.29 14.93 0.52
C ALA A 7 -6.65 13.48 0.17
N PRO A 8 -7.82 12.97 0.63
CA PRO A 8 -8.19 11.57 0.42
C PRO A 8 -7.98 11.21 -1.04
N LEU A 9 -7.17 10.19 -1.32
CA LEU A 9 -6.92 9.76 -2.69
C LEU A 9 -8.25 9.42 -3.34
N ASP A 10 -8.41 9.84 -4.59
CA ASP A 10 -9.61 9.52 -5.36
C ASP A 10 -9.88 8.00 -5.31
N PRO A 11 -11.14 7.56 -5.10
CA PRO A 11 -11.44 6.14 -4.97
C PRO A 11 -10.96 5.27 -6.15
N SER A 12 -10.90 5.82 -7.37
CA SER A 12 -10.38 5.11 -8.55
C SER A 12 -8.86 4.91 -8.43
N ILE A 13 -8.12 5.96 -8.08
CA ILE A 13 -6.67 5.92 -7.87
C ILE A 13 -6.31 4.95 -6.75
N ARG A 14 -7.10 4.90 -5.66
CA ARG A 14 -6.89 3.92 -4.58
C ARG A 14 -7.03 2.48 -5.07
N ARG A 15 -7.99 2.20 -5.96
CA ARG A 15 -8.15 0.87 -6.55
C ARG A 15 -6.98 0.49 -7.44
N GLU A 16 -6.48 1.42 -8.24
CA GLU A 16 -5.27 1.21 -9.05
C GLU A 16 -4.05 0.92 -8.16
N PHE A 17 -3.86 1.71 -7.10
CA PHE A 17 -2.76 1.50 -6.15
C PHE A 17 -2.89 0.15 -5.46
N ALA A 18 -4.10 -0.26 -5.07
CA ALA A 18 -4.33 -1.58 -4.49
C ALA A 18 -4.01 -2.71 -5.49
N ALA A 19 -4.40 -2.56 -6.76
CA ALA A 19 -4.10 -3.52 -7.81
C ALA A 19 -2.59 -3.65 -8.06
N VAL A 20 -1.87 -2.52 -8.17
CA VAL A 20 -0.40 -2.50 -8.32
C VAL A 20 0.27 -3.10 -7.09
N SER A 21 -0.17 -2.73 -5.89
CA SER A 21 0.38 -3.26 -4.64
C SER A 21 0.24 -4.78 -4.55
N ARG A 22 -0.93 -5.31 -4.96
CA ARG A 22 -1.19 -6.75 -5.03
C ARG A 22 -0.28 -7.45 -6.03
N ALA A 23 -0.14 -6.91 -7.24
CA ALA A 23 0.73 -7.48 -8.27
C ALA A 23 2.20 -7.52 -7.82
N LEU A 24 2.66 -6.49 -7.09
CA LEU A 24 3.99 -6.48 -6.49
C LEU A 24 4.14 -7.56 -5.42
N ASP A 25 3.17 -7.71 -4.52
CA ASP A 25 3.20 -8.74 -3.48
C ASP A 25 3.14 -10.17 -4.08
N GLU A 26 2.38 -10.39 -5.15
CA GLU A 26 2.31 -11.67 -5.87
C GLU A 26 3.64 -12.01 -6.55
N ARG A 27 4.30 -11.02 -7.17
CA ARG A 27 5.56 -11.24 -7.89
C ARG A 27 6.77 -11.40 -6.98
N PHE A 28 6.86 -10.56 -5.96
CA PHE A 28 8.05 -10.44 -5.13
C PHE A 28 7.90 -11.10 -3.77
N GLY A 29 6.68 -11.45 -3.37
CA GLY A 29 6.36 -11.86 -2.01
C GLY A 29 5.81 -10.69 -1.20
N ARG A 30 4.97 -11.03 -0.23
CA ARG A 30 4.25 -10.06 0.58
C ARG A 30 5.20 -9.15 1.34
N ASN A 31 5.06 -7.83 1.13
CA ASN A 31 5.91 -6.78 1.72
C ASN A 31 7.38 -6.78 1.28
N ALA A 32 7.79 -7.59 0.31
CA ALA A 32 9.20 -7.73 -0.03
C ALA A 32 9.82 -6.39 -0.48
N ILE A 33 9.06 -5.60 -1.26
CA ILE A 33 9.46 -4.24 -1.69
C ILE A 33 9.66 -3.29 -0.51
N ILE A 34 8.75 -3.27 0.47
CA ILE A 34 8.88 -2.43 1.67
C ILE A 34 10.06 -2.86 2.54
N ARG A 35 10.30 -4.17 2.66
CA ARG A 35 11.40 -4.73 3.45
C ARG A 35 12.77 -4.47 2.83
N GLY A 36 12.83 -4.07 1.56
CA GLY A 36 14.09 -3.84 0.87
C GLY A 36 14.90 -5.11 0.73
N GLU A 37 14.24 -6.24 0.46
CA GLU A 37 14.92 -7.53 0.27
C GLU A 37 15.94 -7.41 -0.88
N LYS A 38 17.20 -7.81 -0.61
CA LYS A 38 18.32 -7.59 -1.55
C LYS A 38 18.18 -8.38 -2.85
N ASP A 39 17.45 -9.49 -2.83
CA ASP A 39 17.31 -10.40 -3.96
C ASP A 39 16.13 -10.07 -4.90
N LEU A 40 15.41 -8.97 -4.63
CA LEU A 40 14.29 -8.53 -5.48
C LEU A 40 14.72 -8.30 -6.92
N ILE A 41 15.88 -7.68 -7.12
CA ILE A 41 16.40 -7.35 -8.45
C ILE A 41 16.74 -8.61 -9.26
N ASN A 42 17.04 -9.71 -8.58
CA ASN A 42 17.30 -11.01 -9.23
C ASN A 42 16.01 -11.61 -9.81
N ARG A 43 14.83 -11.23 -9.30
CA ARG A 43 13.51 -11.62 -9.81
C ARG A 43 13.02 -10.70 -10.93
N VAL A 44 13.81 -9.68 -11.29
CA VAL A 44 13.53 -8.76 -12.39
C VAL A 44 14.36 -9.14 -13.62
N PRO A 45 13.71 -9.28 -14.82
CA PRO A 45 14.43 -9.47 -16.07
C PRO A 45 15.54 -8.42 -16.23
N PRO A 46 16.77 -8.79 -16.67
CA PRO A 46 17.90 -7.86 -16.72
C PRO A 46 17.60 -6.55 -17.44
N ALA A 47 16.87 -6.59 -18.55
CA ALA A 47 16.49 -5.42 -19.33
C ALA A 47 15.61 -4.40 -18.56
N GLN A 48 14.95 -4.83 -17.48
CA GLN A 48 14.04 -4.00 -16.68
C GLN A 48 14.63 -3.59 -15.33
N ARG A 49 15.85 -4.06 -14.99
CA ARG A 49 16.45 -3.81 -13.67
C ARG A 49 16.66 -2.33 -13.40
N ASN A 50 17.20 -1.57 -14.36
CA ASN A 50 17.42 -0.13 -14.21
C ASN A 50 16.10 0.62 -13.98
N ALA A 51 15.04 0.27 -14.70
CA ALA A 51 13.73 0.89 -14.53
C ALA A 51 13.12 0.54 -13.16
N PHE A 52 13.27 -0.71 -12.73
CA PHE A 52 12.81 -1.17 -11.42
C PHE A 52 13.52 -0.44 -10.28
N GLU A 53 14.85 -0.29 -10.36
CA GLU A 53 15.65 0.45 -9.39
C GLU A 53 15.19 1.92 -9.29
N ALA A 54 15.05 2.59 -10.44
CA ALA A 54 14.59 3.98 -10.50
C ALA A 54 13.17 4.18 -9.93
N MET A 55 12.32 3.16 -10.00
CA MET A 55 10.95 3.19 -9.47
C MET A 55 10.84 2.68 -8.03
N GLN A 56 11.86 2.02 -7.48
CA GLN A 56 11.73 1.22 -6.26
C GLN A 56 11.21 2.04 -5.07
N ASP A 57 11.72 3.26 -4.89
CA ASP A 57 11.26 4.12 -3.79
C ASP A 57 9.82 4.60 -3.98
N ARG A 58 9.40 4.86 -5.22
CA ARG A 58 8.00 5.19 -5.53
C ARG A 58 7.08 4.02 -5.25
N LEU A 59 7.49 2.80 -5.59
CA LEU A 59 6.74 1.57 -5.30
C LEU A 59 6.64 1.32 -3.79
N LYS A 60 7.69 1.61 -3.02
CA LYS A 60 7.65 1.56 -1.54
C LYS A 60 6.64 2.55 -0.98
N VAL A 61 6.64 3.79 -1.45
CA VAL A 61 5.67 4.82 -1.03
C VAL A 61 4.25 4.36 -1.34
N LEU A 62 3.98 3.91 -2.56
CA LEU A 62 2.67 3.39 -2.98
C LEU A 62 2.18 2.27 -2.06
N GLN A 63 3.02 1.26 -1.83
CA GLN A 63 2.65 0.14 -0.95
C GLN A 63 2.42 0.56 0.51
N ARG A 64 3.16 1.56 1.02
CA ARG A 64 2.93 2.12 2.37
C ARG A 64 1.60 2.85 2.45
N THR A 65 1.29 3.67 1.46
CA THR A 65 0.02 4.43 1.39
C THR A 65 -1.18 3.50 1.41
N VAL A 66 -1.19 2.46 0.56
CA VAL A 66 -2.29 1.48 0.52
C VAL A 66 -2.48 0.77 1.86
N ARG A 67 -1.39 0.46 2.56
CA ARG A 67 -1.45 -0.21 3.88
C ARG A 67 -1.96 0.71 4.98
N MET A 68 -1.57 1.98 4.94
CA MET A 68 -2.06 2.98 5.88
C MET A 68 -3.56 3.20 5.71
N GLU A 69 -4.02 3.43 4.47
CA GLU A 69 -5.45 3.60 4.18
C GLU A 69 -6.27 2.35 4.51
N SER A 70 -5.76 1.15 4.22
CA SER A 70 -6.44 -0.09 4.61
C SER A 70 -6.53 -0.23 6.13
N SER A 71 -5.49 0.17 6.87
CA SER A 71 -5.51 0.15 8.34
C SER A 71 -6.52 1.16 8.88
N GLU A 72 -6.57 2.36 8.34
CA GLU A 72 -7.56 3.38 8.69
C GLU A 72 -8.99 2.95 8.37
N GLN A 73 -9.23 2.29 7.24
CA GLN A 73 -10.53 1.69 6.90
C GLN A 73 -10.93 0.62 7.91
N ILE A 74 -10.02 -0.32 8.23
CA ILE A 74 -10.29 -1.37 9.22
C ILE A 74 -10.59 -0.77 10.60
N ILE A 75 -9.86 0.27 11.01
CA ILE A 75 -10.10 0.98 12.27
C ILE A 75 -11.47 1.69 12.24
N SER A 76 -11.81 2.36 11.14
CA SER A 76 -13.09 3.05 10.97
C SER A 76 -14.27 2.08 10.97
N GLU A 77 -14.15 0.93 10.29
CA GLU A 77 -15.15 -0.14 10.33
C GLU A 77 -15.32 -0.72 11.74
N ARG A 78 -14.22 -0.96 12.46
CA ARG A 78 -14.27 -1.45 13.86
C ARG A 78 -14.93 -0.42 14.77
N HIS A 79 -14.62 0.86 14.61
CA HIS A 79 -15.24 1.94 15.35
C HIS A 79 -16.74 2.02 15.06
N GLN A 80 -17.15 1.96 13.78
CA GLN A 80 -18.57 1.92 13.41
C GLN A 80 -19.28 0.70 14.02
N ARG A 81 -18.69 -0.50 13.96
CA ARG A 81 -19.28 -1.70 14.59
C ARG A 81 -19.40 -1.56 16.11
N ALA A 82 -18.43 -0.93 16.77
CA ALA A 82 -18.49 -0.66 18.21
C ALA A 82 -19.60 0.36 18.55
N VAL A 83 -19.72 1.44 17.76
CA VAL A 83 -20.77 2.46 17.91
C VAL A 83 -22.16 1.87 17.64
N SER A 84 -22.35 1.10 16.57
CA SER A 84 -23.63 0.42 16.27
C SER A 84 -24.05 -0.56 17.37
N ARG A 85 -23.10 -1.20 18.07
CA ARG A 85 -23.38 -2.07 19.22
C ARG A 85 -23.74 -1.30 20.49
N GLY A 86 -23.27 -0.07 20.64
CA GLY A 86 -23.61 0.80 21.78
C GLY A 86 -24.96 1.54 21.62
N ILE A 87 -25.50 1.61 20.40
CA ILE A 87 -26.77 2.32 20.09
C ILE A 87 -28.00 1.38 20.15
N SER A 88 -27.81 0.08 20.41
CA SER A 88 -28.92 -0.84 20.70
C SER A 88 -29.28 -0.83 22.20
N LEU A 89 -29.87 0.27 22.69
CA LEU A 89 -30.61 0.34 23.95
C LEU A 89 -31.85 1.23 23.76
#